data_AF-A0A392P6N0-F1
#
_entry.id   AF-A0A392P6N0-F1
#
_cell.length_a   1.000
_cell.length_b   1.000
_cell.length_c   1.000
_cell.angle_alpha   90.00
_cell.angle_beta   90.00
_cell.angle_gamma   90.00
#
_symmetry.space_group_name_H-M   'P 1'
#
loop_
_entity.id
_entity.type
_entity.pdbx_description
1 polymer ?
#
loop_
_entity_poly.entity_id
_entity_poly.type
_entity_poly.pdbx_seq_one_letter_code
_entity_poly.pdbx_strand_id
1 'polypeptide(L)'
;MQWIMPSEAGFIVPEGIEKTDTIKQEAIAREVDISSLRNQYDITLPEFGPYTLDFTSSGRYMALGGRKGHLAIVDMMNLSLIRDFQ
;
A
#
# COMPACT_ATOMS: atom_id res chain seq x y z
N MET A 1 -26.46 5.68 -13.28
CA MET A 1 -24.98 5.67 -13.30
C MET A 1 -24.38 4.39 -12.71
N GLN A 2 -25.05 3.65 -11.81
CA GLN A 2 -24.55 2.36 -11.26
C GLN A 2 -24.23 1.28 -12.31
N TRP A 3 -24.99 1.23 -13.41
CA TRP A 3 -25.01 0.13 -14.38
C TRP A 3 -23.77 0.01 -15.29
N ILE A 4 -22.82 0.94 -15.21
CA ILE A 4 -21.63 0.98 -16.09
C ILE A 4 -20.31 0.97 -15.30
N MET A 5 -20.34 0.62 -14.02
CA MET A 5 -19.10 0.49 -13.24
C MET A 5 -18.41 -0.82 -13.61
N PRO A 6 -17.12 -0.78 -13.98
CA PRO A 6 -16.38 -1.98 -14.36
C PRO A 6 -16.03 -2.88 -13.16
N SER A 7 -16.20 -2.39 -11.94
CA SER A 7 -15.89 -3.11 -10.70
C SER A 7 -16.81 -2.70 -9.56
N GLU A 8 -16.93 -3.58 -8.57
CA GLU A 8 -17.58 -3.31 -7.30
C GLU A 8 -16.55 -2.88 -6.24
N ALA A 9 -17.01 -2.21 -5.18
CA ALA A 9 -16.14 -1.85 -4.05
C ALA A 9 -15.83 -3.11 -3.22
N GLY A 10 -14.56 -3.25 -2.80
CA GLY A 10 -14.16 -4.32 -1.88
C GLY A 10 -14.69 -4.10 -0.46
N PHE A 11 -14.96 -5.19 0.26
CA PHE A 11 -15.39 -5.18 1.65
C PHE A 11 -14.97 -6.47 2.36
N ILE A 12 -14.95 -6.46 3.70
CA ILE A 12 -14.70 -7.64 4.53
C ILE A 12 -15.94 -7.86 5.39
N VAL A 13 -16.48 -9.08 5.38
CA VAL A 13 -17.59 -9.48 6.25
C VAL A 13 -17.05 -10.52 7.23
N PRO A 14 -17.16 -10.28 8.54
CA PRO A 14 -16.74 -11.27 9.52
C PRO A 14 -17.70 -12.46 9.56
N GLU A 15 -17.18 -13.63 9.88
CA GLU A 15 -18.01 -14.82 10.09
C GLU A 15 -18.48 -14.91 11.56
N GLY A 16 -19.79 -15.05 11.75
CA GLY A 16 -20.39 -15.31 13.06
C GLY A 16 -20.07 -14.22 14.10
N ILE A 17 -19.20 -14.53 15.05
CA ILE A 17 -18.80 -13.64 16.17
C ILE A 17 -17.43 -12.99 15.95
N GLU A 18 -16.76 -13.25 14.83
CA GLU A 18 -15.49 -12.62 14.50
C GLU A 18 -15.65 -11.09 14.39
N LYS A 19 -14.61 -10.36 14.78
CA LYS A 19 -14.57 -8.91 14.61
C LYS A 19 -13.57 -8.56 13.51
N THR A 20 -13.96 -7.64 12.63
CA THR A 20 -13.12 -7.23 11.50
C THR A 20 -11.79 -6.60 11.91
N ASP A 21 -11.71 -6.00 13.10
CA ASP A 21 -10.48 -5.41 13.66
C ASP A 21 -9.45 -6.45 14.12
N THR A 22 -9.84 -7.72 14.22
CA THR A 22 -8.94 -8.83 14.59
C THR A 22 -8.33 -9.57 13.40
N ILE A 23 -8.80 -9.27 12.18
CA ILE A 23 -8.35 -9.93 10.95
C ILE A 23 -6.92 -9.50 10.63
N LYS A 24 -6.02 -10.48 10.50
CA LYS A 24 -4.60 -10.23 10.24
C LYS A 24 -4.30 -9.97 8.76
N GLN A 25 -3.24 -9.22 8.49
CA GLN A 25 -2.76 -8.94 7.14
C GLN A 25 -2.39 -10.22 6.37
N GLU A 26 -1.87 -11.25 7.05
CA GLU A 26 -1.56 -12.54 6.44
C GLU A 26 -2.82 -13.35 6.08
N ALA A 27 -3.94 -13.11 6.78
CA ALA A 27 -5.22 -13.72 6.42
C ALA A 27 -5.78 -13.04 5.17
N ILE A 28 -5.79 -11.70 5.12
CA ILE A 28 -6.23 -10.94 3.93
C ILE A 28 -5.42 -11.36 2.70
N ALA A 29 -4.09 -11.49 2.83
CA ALA A 29 -3.20 -11.91 1.76
C ALA A 29 -3.54 -13.27 1.14
N ARG A 30 -4.12 -14.19 1.92
CA ARG A 30 -4.50 -15.54 1.44
C ARG A 30 -5.80 -15.55 0.64
N GLU A 31 -6.67 -14.59 0.89
CA GLU A 31 -8.03 -14.55 0.33
C GLU A 31 -8.15 -13.62 -0.89
N VAL A 32 -7.20 -12.71 -1.09
CA VAL A 32 -7.17 -11.81 -2.26
C VAL A 32 -6.52 -12.46 -3.48
N ASP A 33 -6.82 -11.94 -4.66
CA ASP A 33 -6.20 -12.39 -5.90
C ASP A 33 -4.69 -12.03 -5.97
N ILE A 34 -3.96 -12.70 -6.85
CA ILE A 34 -2.50 -12.55 -7.00
C ILE A 34 -2.11 -11.11 -7.35
N SER A 35 -2.92 -10.38 -8.11
CA SER A 35 -2.62 -8.98 -8.46
C SER A 35 -2.72 -8.09 -7.23
N SER A 36 -3.77 -8.26 -6.42
CA SER A 36 -3.96 -7.53 -5.16
C SER A 36 -2.90 -7.88 -4.12
N LEU A 37 -2.49 -9.15 -4.05
CA LEU A 37 -1.44 -9.63 -3.14
C LEU A 37 -0.12 -8.89 -3.33
N ARG A 38 0.23 -8.52 -4.58
CA ARG A 38 1.47 -7.78 -4.88
C ARG A 38 1.49 -6.36 -4.32
N ASN A 39 0.34 -5.81 -3.91
CA ASN A 39 0.25 -4.49 -3.29
C ASN A 39 0.47 -4.52 -1.77
N GLN A 40 0.67 -5.71 -1.18
CA GLN A 40 1.14 -5.84 0.20
C GLN A 40 2.67 -5.89 0.21
N TYR A 41 3.31 -4.84 0.72
CA TYR A 41 4.77 -4.74 0.79
C TYR A 41 5.20 -4.04 2.07
N ASP A 42 6.43 -4.32 2.48
CA ASP A 42 7.11 -3.65 3.58
C ASP A 42 8.37 -2.94 3.05
N ILE A 43 8.54 -1.68 3.43
CA ILE A 43 9.68 -0.85 3.04
C ILE A 43 10.43 -0.46 4.31
N THR A 44 11.53 -1.16 4.57
CA THR A 44 12.35 -0.92 5.76
C THR A 44 13.44 0.10 5.49
N LEU A 45 13.35 1.28 6.12
CA LEU A 45 14.33 2.38 5.98
C LEU A 45 14.81 2.88 7.36
N PRO A 46 15.83 2.26 7.97
CA PRO A 46 16.16 2.50 9.38
C PRO A 46 16.97 3.78 9.65
N GLU A 47 17.60 4.39 8.64
CA GLU A 47 18.71 5.33 8.86
C GLU A 47 18.28 6.79 9.12
N PHE A 48 17.27 7.28 8.39
CA PHE A 48 16.90 8.70 8.34
C PHE A 48 15.72 9.07 9.25
N GLY A 49 15.43 8.24 10.24
CA GLY A 49 14.33 8.43 11.19
C GLY A 49 12.95 8.12 10.58
N PRO A 50 11.86 8.52 11.25
CA PRO A 50 10.51 8.30 10.73
C PRO A 50 10.31 8.95 9.37
N TYR A 51 9.56 8.27 8.50
CA TYR A 51 9.22 8.76 7.17
C TYR A 51 7.78 9.26 7.12
N THR A 52 7.57 10.34 6.38
CA THR A 52 6.26 10.74 5.86
C THR A 52 6.18 10.31 4.40
N LEU A 53 5.00 9.87 3.97
CA LEU A 53 4.75 9.34 2.64
C LEU A 53 3.59 10.12 2.01
N ASP A 54 3.67 10.35 0.70
CA ASP A 54 2.56 10.85 -0.10
C ASP A 54 2.55 10.16 -1.46
N PHE A 55 1.37 10.05 -2.07
CA PHE A 55 1.16 9.32 -3.31
C PHE A 55 0.57 10.23 -4.39
N THR A 56 1.00 9.99 -5.62
CA THR A 56 0.29 10.55 -6.79
C THR A 56 -1.15 10.07 -6.83
N SER A 57 -2.04 10.81 -7.52
CA SER A 57 -3.47 10.47 -7.63
C SER A 57 -3.75 9.09 -8.24
N SER A 58 -2.83 8.58 -9.07
CA SER A 58 -2.91 7.22 -9.62
C SER A 58 -2.38 6.13 -8.66
N GLY A 59 -1.75 6.52 -7.56
CA GLY A 59 -1.04 5.62 -6.64
C GLY A 59 0.29 5.09 -7.18
N ARG A 60 0.67 5.41 -8.43
CA ARG A 60 1.84 4.81 -9.08
C ARG A 60 3.16 5.22 -8.45
N TYR A 61 3.32 6.49 -8.10
CA TYR A 61 4.54 6.99 -7.49
C TYR A 61 4.29 7.38 -6.05
N MET A 62 5.21 6.96 -5.18
CA MET A 62 5.27 7.34 -3.77
C MET A 62 6.47 8.27 -3.56
N ALA A 63 6.23 9.44 -3.00
CA ALA A 63 7.27 10.30 -2.45
C ALA A 63 7.43 9.98 -0.97
N LEU A 64 8.67 9.82 -0.52
CA LEU A 64 9.00 9.55 0.87
C LEU A 64 10.02 10.55 1.39
N GLY A 65 9.76 11.11 2.56
CA GLY A 65 10.62 12.07 3.24
C GLY A 65 10.95 11.61 4.65
N GLY A 66 12.22 11.30 4.91
CA GLY A 66 12.74 10.95 6.23
C GLY A 66 13.00 12.20 7.05
N ARG A 67 12.75 12.15 8.36
CA ARG A 67 12.94 13.30 9.28
C ARG A 67 14.35 13.91 9.24
N LYS A 68 15.38 13.13 8.88
CA LYS A 68 16.77 13.60 8.75
C LYS A 68 17.13 14.16 7.36
N GLY A 69 16.16 14.33 6.46
CA GLY A 69 16.36 14.98 5.16
C GLY A 69 16.49 14.06 3.95
N HIS A 70 16.43 12.73 4.11
CA HIS A 70 16.37 11.82 2.97
C HIS A 70 15.05 11.98 2.22
N LEU A 71 15.13 12.23 0.92
CA LEU A 71 13.98 12.35 0.04
C LEU A 71 14.16 11.36 -1.12
N ALA A 72 13.12 10.59 -1.41
CA ALA A 72 13.14 9.67 -2.53
C ALA A 72 11.76 9.54 -3.19
N ILE A 73 11.76 9.05 -4.43
CA ILE A 73 10.57 8.71 -5.20
C ILE A 73 10.69 7.25 -5.64
N VAL A 74 9.64 6.47 -5.39
CA VAL A 74 9.56 5.04 -5.73
C VAL A 74 8.39 4.81 -6.68
N ASP A 75 8.59 4.01 -7.73
CA ASP A 75 7.50 3.45 -8.54
C ASP A 75 6.94 2.24 -7.81
N MET A 76 5.72 2.37 -7.30
CA MET A 76 5.06 1.37 -6.48
C MET A 76 4.52 0.19 -7.27
N MET A 77 4.33 0.34 -8.58
CA MET A 77 3.90 -0.76 -9.43
C MET A 77 5.03 -1.76 -9.68
N ASN A 78 6.25 -1.24 -9.81
CA ASN A 78 7.46 -2.04 -10.06
C ASN A 78 8.32 -2.24 -8.81
N LEU A 79 7.99 -1.59 -7.70
CA LEU A 79 8.80 -1.50 -6.47
C LEU A 79 10.25 -1.12 -6.77
N SER A 80 10.44 -0.10 -7.62
CA SER A 80 11.75 0.39 -8.04
C SER A 80 11.99 1.83 -7.62
N LEU A 81 13.19 2.12 -7.15
CA LEU A 81 13.63 3.48 -6.83
C LEU A 81 13.76 4.27 -8.14
N ILE A 82 13.01 5.37 -8.25
CA ILE A 82 13.08 6.29 -9.40
C ILE A 82 14.16 7.33 -9.16
N ARG A 83 14.18 7.89 -7.95
CA ARG A 83 15.14 8.93 -7.59
C ARG A 83 15.39 8.94 -6.10
N ASP A 84 16.65 9.07 -5.75
CA ASP A 84 17.11 9.42 -4.40
C ASP A 84 17.76 10.81 -4.48
N PHE A 85 17.45 11.66 -3.51
CA PHE A 85 17.96 13.00 -3.35
C PHE A 85 18.81 13.02 -2.08
N GLN A 86 20.05 12.52 -2.20
CA GLN A 86 21.12 12.69 -1.22
C GLN A 86 21.99 13.89 -1.57
#